data_AF-A0A0L1KKX4-F1
#
_entry.id   AF-A0A0L1KKX4-F1
#
_cell.length_a   1.000
_cell.length_b   1.000
_cell.length_c   1.000
_cell.angle_alpha   90.00
_cell.angle_beta   90.00
_cell.angle_gamma   90.00
#
_symmetry.space_group_name_H-M   'P 1'
#
loop_
_entity.id
_entity.type
_entity.pdbx_description
1 polymer ?
#
loop_
_entity_poly.entity_id
_entity_poly.type
_entity_poly.pdbx_seq_one_letter_code
_entity_poly.pdbx_strand_id
1 'polypeptide(L)'
;MFLVIACTIATVAGISGADDQQQIQTHCQRECMRKTVNERSAECLQLSSRRVNISDSNCCDWIGVTCLNQLILGIMWDGGTSVKIQSLAWLPASLVVVKIPGKWIRTNLETRLLPKKLRYVNFSRCGLYGPLELRDLPVALEELQLCKNNFTGEIRLTSLPPRMRIIDLERNEITRAFVSNDRLPGSLEKVDLFSTNGPRLVCLDEEEADRRIHLDKLYPKPRVY
;
A
#
# COMPACT_ATOMS: atom_id res chain seq x y z
N MET A 1 -15.34 1.94 -60.08
CA MET A 1 -13.99 1.86 -60.67
C MET A 1 -13.03 1.43 -59.57
N PHE A 2 -12.08 0.57 -59.94
CA PHE A 2 -11.41 -0.42 -59.10
C PHE A 2 -10.39 0.10 -58.06
N LEU A 3 -10.12 -0.82 -57.14
CA LEU A 3 -9.09 -0.92 -56.11
C LEU A 3 -7.67 -1.11 -56.72
N VAL A 4 -6.63 -0.80 -55.91
CA VAL A 4 -5.20 -1.27 -55.95
C VAL A 4 -4.27 -0.56 -56.97
N ILE A 5 -3.11 0.00 -56.57
CA ILE A 5 -1.74 -0.59 -56.42
C ILE A 5 -0.94 0.35 -55.47
N ALA A 6 -0.41 -0.01 -54.29
CA ALA A 6 0.56 -1.03 -53.86
C ALA A 6 2.00 -0.82 -54.36
N CYS A 7 2.91 -0.40 -53.46
CA CYS A 7 4.34 -0.76 -53.56
C CYS A 7 4.97 -0.96 -52.17
N THR A 8 4.94 -2.22 -51.76
CA THR A 8 5.91 -3.05 -50.99
C THR A 8 7.40 -2.72 -51.24
N ILE A 9 8.44 -2.96 -50.41
CA ILE A 9 8.79 -3.81 -49.23
C ILE A 9 10.03 -3.12 -48.58
N ALA A 10 10.21 -3.06 -47.26
CA ALA A 10 11.06 -4.01 -46.53
C ALA A 10 10.77 -4.04 -45.04
N THR A 11 10.30 -5.21 -44.61
CA THR A 11 10.22 -5.67 -43.23
C THR A 11 11.61 -5.82 -42.62
N VAL A 12 11.87 -5.11 -41.52
CA VAL A 12 12.67 -5.64 -40.42
C VAL A 12 11.68 -6.09 -39.36
N ALA A 13 11.63 -7.40 -39.16
CA ALA A 13 10.90 -8.03 -38.08
C ALA A 13 11.70 -7.91 -36.77
N GLY A 14 11.02 -7.54 -35.69
CA GLY A 14 11.46 -7.82 -34.31
C GLY A 14 11.57 -6.60 -33.41
N ILE A 15 10.61 -6.48 -32.47
CA ILE A 15 10.53 -5.57 -31.31
C ILE A 15 9.73 -4.26 -31.55
N SER A 16 8.69 -4.09 -30.75
CA SER A 16 7.60 -3.10 -30.83
C SER A 16 7.92 -1.77 -30.14
N GLY A 17 7.59 -0.64 -30.78
CA GLY A 17 7.50 0.69 -30.15
C GLY A 17 6.32 0.88 -29.17
N ALA A 18 5.89 -0.18 -28.48
CA ALA A 18 4.81 -0.17 -27.48
C ALA A 18 5.33 -0.12 -26.02
N ASP A 19 6.62 -0.40 -25.82
CA ASP A 19 7.34 -0.54 -24.55
C ASP A 19 8.18 0.71 -24.23
N ASP A 20 8.70 1.39 -25.27
CA ASP A 20 9.36 2.71 -25.22
C ASP A 20 8.46 3.84 -24.68
N GLN A 21 7.18 3.48 -24.55
CA GLN A 21 6.04 4.28 -24.19
C GLN A 21 5.29 3.68 -23.01
N GLN A 22 5.77 2.56 -22.42
CA GLN A 22 5.70 2.16 -21.01
C GLN A 22 6.87 2.80 -20.21
N GLN A 23 7.56 3.78 -20.83
CA GLN A 23 8.74 4.48 -20.32
C GLN A 23 8.70 6.04 -20.32
N ILE A 24 7.68 6.75 -20.85
CA ILE A 24 7.24 8.10 -20.37
C ILE A 24 6.47 7.89 -19.05
N GLN A 25 7.01 7.09 -18.16
CA GLN A 25 6.17 6.19 -17.43
C GLN A 25 6.64 5.96 -16.06
N THR A 26 5.63 6.00 -15.20
CA THR A 26 5.92 6.77 -14.02
C THR A 26 6.70 8.05 -14.43
N HIS A 27 6.37 8.76 -15.53
CA HIS A 27 6.92 10.09 -15.86
C HIS A 27 5.86 11.11 -15.41
N CYS A 28 5.87 11.61 -14.19
CA CYS A 28 7.07 11.85 -13.39
C CYS A 28 7.01 11.24 -11.97
N GLN A 29 6.59 9.98 -11.89
CA GLN A 29 6.56 9.07 -10.74
C GLN A 29 5.92 9.51 -9.40
N ARG A 30 4.77 10.16 -9.35
CA ARG A 30 4.13 11.10 -10.26
C ARG A 30 4.57 12.49 -9.74
N GLU A 31 4.97 13.38 -10.65
CA GLU A 31 5.93 14.54 -10.54
C GLU A 31 6.21 15.23 -9.19
N CYS A 32 7.00 14.73 -8.23
CA CYS A 32 7.64 13.45 -7.92
C CYS A 32 7.32 13.21 -6.44
N MET A 33 6.46 12.23 -6.15
CA MET A 33 5.63 12.23 -4.93
C MET A 33 5.19 13.67 -4.66
N ARG A 34 4.51 14.27 -5.67
CA ARG A 34 4.56 15.68 -6.18
C ARG A 34 4.77 16.83 -5.21
N LYS A 35 5.98 16.97 -4.67
CA LYS A 35 6.31 17.94 -3.60
C LYS A 35 5.51 17.66 -2.32
N THR A 36 4.91 16.48 -2.29
CA THR A 36 3.87 15.87 -1.47
C THR A 36 4.52 15.36 -0.24
N VAL A 37 4.88 16.33 0.52
CA VAL A 37 4.12 16.51 1.73
C VAL A 37 3.43 17.88 1.80
N ASN A 38 3.33 18.60 0.67
CA ASN A 38 2.29 19.61 0.42
C ASN A 38 2.14 20.03 -1.09
N GLU A 39 1.20 19.46 -1.86
CA GLU A 39 1.08 19.49 -3.35
C GLU A 39 0.41 20.74 -4.03
N ARG A 40 1.00 21.38 -5.07
CA ARG A 40 0.33 22.15 -6.18
C ARG A 40 1.10 22.01 -7.54
N SER A 41 0.37 21.99 -8.66
CA SER A 41 0.70 21.43 -9.99
C SER A 41 1.80 22.13 -10.82
N ALA A 42 2.47 21.36 -11.69
CA ALA A 42 3.20 21.83 -12.87
C ALA A 42 3.05 20.79 -13.99
N GLU A 43 2.55 21.22 -15.16
CA GLU A 43 2.39 20.38 -16.34
C GLU A 43 3.75 19.94 -16.90
N CYS A 44 3.83 18.68 -17.32
CA CYS A 44 4.98 18.17 -18.03
C CYS A 44 4.80 18.53 -19.52
N LEU A 45 5.52 19.54 -19.98
CA LEU A 45 5.48 19.94 -21.39
C LEU A 45 6.20 18.90 -22.24
N GLN A 46 5.47 18.41 -23.24
CA GLN A 46 5.88 17.41 -24.20
C GLN A 46 7.24 17.71 -24.82
N LEU A 47 8.09 16.67 -24.82
CA LEU A 47 9.33 16.62 -25.58
C LEU A 47 9.01 16.72 -27.08
N SER A 48 9.18 17.91 -27.65
CA SER A 48 9.70 18.01 -29.02
C SER A 48 11.04 18.74 -28.97
N SER A 49 12.10 17.97 -29.22
CA SER A 49 13.37 18.41 -29.79
C SER A 49 13.96 19.76 -29.31
N ARG A 50 14.64 19.77 -28.15
CA ARG A 50 15.96 20.42 -27.88
C ARG A 50 16.19 20.70 -26.38
N ARG A 51 17.35 20.23 -25.90
CA ARG A 51 18.08 20.52 -24.65
C ARG A 51 17.35 20.28 -23.33
N VAL A 52 17.57 19.07 -22.79
CA VAL A 52 17.43 18.73 -21.38
C VAL A 52 18.41 19.57 -20.55
N ASN A 53 17.89 20.34 -19.59
CA ASN A 53 18.62 20.66 -18.37
C ASN A 53 17.70 20.39 -17.18
N ILE A 54 17.66 19.11 -16.80
CA ILE A 54 16.96 18.55 -15.65
C ILE A 54 18.02 18.42 -14.55
N SER A 55 18.08 19.38 -13.65
CA SER A 55 18.86 19.34 -12.40
C SER A 55 17.91 19.79 -11.28
N ASP A 56 17.60 19.05 -10.22
CA ASP A 56 18.09 17.76 -9.74
C ASP A 56 17.08 17.19 -8.71
N SER A 57 16.53 16.01 -8.96
CA SER A 57 16.58 14.89 -8.02
C SER A 57 15.78 13.72 -8.59
N ASN A 58 16.48 12.64 -8.88
CA ASN A 58 15.82 11.37 -9.10
C ASN A 58 15.25 10.92 -7.74
N CYS A 59 13.93 10.73 -7.61
CA CYS A 59 13.35 10.24 -6.35
C CYS A 59 13.94 8.87 -5.93
N CYS A 60 14.52 8.12 -6.87
CA CYS A 60 15.27 6.91 -6.57
C CYS A 60 16.56 7.14 -5.77
N ASP A 61 17.09 8.37 -5.71
CA ASP A 61 18.27 8.72 -4.92
C ASP A 61 17.91 9.11 -3.47
N TRP A 62 16.62 9.21 -3.14
CA TRP A 62 16.19 9.62 -1.80
C TRP A 62 16.48 8.54 -0.77
N ILE A 63 16.94 8.98 0.40
CA ILE A 63 17.12 8.09 1.55
C ILE A 63 15.79 7.38 1.84
N GLY A 64 15.85 6.05 1.84
CA GLY A 64 14.70 5.19 2.11
C GLY A 64 13.85 4.86 0.88
N VAL A 65 14.16 5.33 -0.32
CA VAL A 65 13.48 4.93 -1.56
C VAL A 65 14.27 3.80 -2.25
N THR A 66 13.58 2.78 -2.75
CA THR A 66 14.18 1.72 -3.56
C THR A 66 13.50 1.61 -4.91
N CYS A 67 14.31 1.42 -5.96
CA CYS A 67 13.84 1.38 -7.34
C CYS A 67 14.38 0.17 -8.11
N LEU A 68 13.62 -0.28 -9.11
CA LEU A 68 14.05 -1.24 -10.12
C LEU A 68 13.67 -0.73 -11.51
N ASN A 69 14.63 -0.62 -12.43
CA ASN A 69 14.39 -0.05 -13.77
C ASN A 69 13.65 1.29 -13.71
N GLN A 70 14.08 2.16 -12.79
CA GLN A 70 13.45 3.46 -12.50
C GLN A 70 11.99 3.38 -12.00
N LEU A 71 11.51 2.23 -11.51
CA LEU A 71 10.22 2.08 -10.82
C LEU A 71 10.39 2.12 -9.30
N ILE A 72 9.77 3.08 -8.59
CA ILE A 72 9.74 3.05 -7.11
C ILE A 72 8.99 1.81 -6.65
N LEU A 73 9.72 0.89 -6.01
CA LEU A 73 9.19 -0.34 -5.44
C LEU A 73 9.05 -0.24 -3.92
N GLY A 74 9.88 0.55 -3.27
CA GLY A 74 9.92 0.65 -1.81
C GLY A 74 10.08 2.07 -1.32
N ILE A 75 9.41 2.38 -0.21
CA ILE A 75 9.60 3.61 0.58
C ILE A 75 9.69 3.23 2.06
N MET A 76 10.74 3.67 2.72
CA MET A 76 11.05 3.38 4.12
C MET A 76 11.53 4.65 4.82
N TRP A 77 10.63 5.37 5.49
CA TRP A 77 10.93 6.60 6.21
C TRP A 77 10.60 6.44 7.70
N ASP A 78 11.61 6.44 8.55
CA ASP A 78 11.48 6.28 9.99
C ASP A 78 11.32 7.62 10.72
N GLY A 79 11.31 7.63 12.06
CA GLY A 79 11.15 8.85 12.85
C GLY A 79 12.15 9.98 12.55
N GLY A 80 13.31 9.68 11.94
CA GLY A 80 14.32 10.68 11.57
C GLY A 80 13.97 11.47 10.31
N THR A 81 13.09 10.96 9.43
CA THR A 81 12.75 11.65 8.17
C THR A 81 11.65 12.72 8.40
N SER A 82 11.94 14.01 8.33
CA SER A 82 10.92 15.06 8.51
C SER A 82 10.09 15.30 7.24
N VAL A 83 8.90 14.71 7.17
CA VAL A 83 8.04 14.67 5.98
C VAL A 83 6.56 14.83 6.40
N LYS A 84 5.86 15.89 5.96
CA LYS A 84 4.48 16.27 6.36
C LYS A 84 3.35 15.65 5.50
N ILE A 85 3.00 14.39 5.68
CA ILE A 85 2.06 13.75 4.75
C ILE A 85 0.61 14.23 5.02
N GLN A 86 -0.17 14.58 4.00
CA GLN A 86 -1.57 15.02 4.17
C GLN A 86 -2.60 14.02 3.64
N SER A 87 -2.16 13.17 2.71
CA SER A 87 -2.97 12.14 2.08
C SER A 87 -2.06 10.97 1.72
N LEU A 88 -2.64 9.80 1.45
CA LEU A 88 -1.92 8.63 0.92
C LEU A 88 -2.17 8.41 -0.58
N ALA A 89 -2.91 9.31 -1.24
CA ALA A 89 -3.21 9.21 -2.67
C ALA A 89 -1.98 9.33 -3.60
N TRP A 90 -0.84 9.80 -3.06
CA TRP A 90 0.42 9.97 -3.79
C TRP A 90 1.22 8.68 -3.98
N LEU A 91 0.84 7.58 -3.29
CA LEU A 91 1.57 6.32 -3.33
C LEU A 91 1.67 5.78 -4.79
N PRO A 92 2.88 5.49 -5.30
CA PRO A 92 3.06 4.96 -6.63
C PRO A 92 2.38 3.62 -6.79
N ALA A 93 1.74 3.44 -7.94
CA ALA A 93 1.11 2.17 -8.31
C ALA A 93 2.12 0.99 -8.39
N SER A 94 3.41 1.30 -8.56
CA SER A 94 4.51 0.32 -8.60
C SER A 94 4.92 -0.20 -7.23
N LEU A 95 4.48 0.43 -6.13
CA LEU A 95 4.93 0.08 -4.79
C LEU A 95 4.61 -1.36 -4.43
N VAL A 96 5.64 -2.00 -3.88
CA VAL A 96 5.60 -3.31 -3.24
C VAL A 96 5.72 -3.15 -1.73
N VAL A 97 6.49 -2.16 -1.26
CA VAL A 97 6.77 -1.92 0.16
C VAL A 97 6.55 -0.45 0.49
N VAL A 98 5.76 -0.14 1.53
CA VAL A 98 5.70 1.20 2.10
C VAL A 98 5.72 1.14 3.62
N LYS A 99 6.76 1.72 4.23
CA LYS A 99 6.94 1.77 5.68
C LYS A 99 7.26 3.21 6.08
N ILE A 100 6.28 3.89 6.63
CA ILE A 100 6.41 5.30 7.04
C ILE A 100 5.86 5.49 8.46
N PRO A 101 6.34 4.71 9.46
CA PRO A 101 5.82 4.81 10.81
C PRO A 101 6.10 6.18 11.43
N GLY A 102 5.18 6.64 12.28
CA GLY A 102 5.35 7.88 13.04
C GLY A 102 5.21 9.16 12.22
N LYS A 103 4.74 9.10 10.97
CA LYS A 103 4.46 10.30 10.17
C LYS A 103 3.13 10.90 10.53
N TRP A 104 3.08 12.21 10.68
CA TRP A 104 1.84 12.90 10.97
C TRP A 104 0.96 13.02 9.73
N ILE A 105 0.14 11.99 9.46
CA ILE A 105 -0.73 11.92 8.27
C ILE A 105 -2.13 12.47 8.58
N ARG A 106 -2.74 12.01 9.68
CA ARG A 106 -4.07 12.42 10.14
C ARG A 106 -5.13 12.49 9.04
N THR A 107 -5.37 11.35 8.40
CA THR A 107 -6.42 11.19 7.38
C THR A 107 -7.09 9.82 7.52
N ASN A 108 -8.20 9.62 6.81
CA ASN A 108 -8.81 8.31 6.68
C ASN A 108 -8.01 7.44 5.70
N LEU A 109 -7.85 6.15 6.00
CA LEU A 109 -7.24 5.18 5.10
C LEU A 109 -8.30 4.51 4.22
N GLU A 110 -8.39 4.94 2.97
CA GLU A 110 -9.17 4.25 1.94
C GLU A 110 -8.38 3.06 1.37
N THR A 111 -8.53 1.88 1.98
CA THR A 111 -7.81 0.65 1.61
C THR A 111 -7.97 0.27 0.14
N ARG A 112 -9.14 0.51 -0.46
CA ARG A 112 -9.40 0.30 -1.90
C ARG A 112 -8.45 1.07 -2.83
N LEU A 113 -7.94 2.22 -2.37
CA LEU A 113 -7.05 3.10 -3.14
C LEU A 113 -5.57 2.72 -3.01
N LEU A 114 -5.23 1.73 -2.16
CA LEU A 114 -3.87 1.26 -2.02
C LEU A 114 -3.33 0.66 -3.34
N PRO A 115 -2.05 0.92 -3.67
CA PRO A 115 -1.40 0.29 -4.82
C PRO A 115 -1.56 -1.23 -4.81
N LYS A 116 -2.02 -1.79 -5.93
CA LYS A 116 -2.39 -3.22 -6.03
C LYS A 116 -1.22 -4.19 -5.91
N LYS A 117 0.01 -3.70 -6.07
CA LYS A 117 1.25 -4.48 -5.97
C LYS A 117 1.82 -4.52 -4.55
N LEU A 118 1.22 -3.81 -3.58
CA LEU A 118 1.71 -3.77 -2.21
C LEU A 118 1.67 -5.16 -1.56
N ARG A 119 2.78 -5.49 -0.92
CA ARG A 119 2.98 -6.70 -0.11
C ARG A 119 3.18 -6.35 1.37
N TYR A 120 3.84 -5.23 1.66
CA TYR A 120 4.15 -4.83 3.04
C TYR A 120 3.81 -3.36 3.27
N VAL A 121 2.93 -3.10 4.23
CA VAL A 121 2.49 -1.76 4.62
C VAL A 121 2.74 -1.54 6.11
N ASN A 122 3.42 -0.45 6.46
CA ASN A 122 3.50 0.03 7.84
C ASN A 122 3.20 1.53 7.90
N PHE A 123 2.04 1.85 8.48
CA PHE A 123 1.60 3.21 8.83
C PHE A 123 1.31 3.33 10.33
N SER A 124 2.09 2.65 11.17
CA SER A 124 1.93 2.69 12.63
C SER A 124 2.20 4.10 13.17
N ARG A 125 1.43 4.56 14.17
CA ARG A 125 1.59 5.89 14.80
C ARG A 125 1.46 7.06 13.82
N CYS A 126 0.55 6.98 12.85
CA CYS A 126 0.37 8.01 11.83
C CYS A 126 -0.82 8.96 12.07
N GLY A 127 -1.58 8.72 13.14
CA GLY A 127 -2.80 9.46 13.47
C GLY A 127 -3.94 9.21 12.47
N LEU A 128 -3.89 8.10 11.72
CA LEU A 128 -4.96 7.71 10.80
C LEU A 128 -6.24 7.42 11.60
N TYR A 129 -7.41 7.73 11.03
CA TYR A 129 -8.68 7.63 11.77
C TYR A 129 -9.85 7.20 10.90
N GLY A 130 -10.99 6.95 11.56
CA GLY A 130 -12.24 6.56 10.91
C GLY A 130 -12.38 5.05 10.73
N PRO A 131 -13.39 4.59 9.97
CA PRO A 131 -13.62 3.17 9.73
C PRO A 131 -12.51 2.56 8.85
N LEU A 132 -12.22 1.28 9.06
CA LEU A 132 -11.21 0.53 8.31
C LEU A 132 -11.84 -0.66 7.58
N GLU A 133 -11.83 -0.64 6.25
CA GLU A 133 -12.36 -1.73 5.42
C GLU A 133 -11.24 -2.70 5.01
N LEU A 134 -11.23 -3.90 5.61
CA LEU A 134 -10.20 -4.91 5.36
C LEU A 134 -10.50 -5.78 4.13
N ARG A 135 -11.73 -5.78 3.62
CA ARG A 135 -12.13 -6.60 2.46
C ARG A 135 -11.62 -6.04 1.13
N ASP A 136 -11.27 -4.75 1.10
CA ASP A 136 -10.79 -4.04 -0.09
C ASP A 136 -9.24 -4.04 -0.23
N LEU A 137 -8.54 -4.78 0.62
CA LEU A 137 -7.08 -4.82 0.62
C LEU A 137 -6.51 -5.38 -0.70
N PRO A 138 -5.32 -4.93 -1.14
CA PRO A 138 -4.63 -5.50 -2.30
C PRO A 138 -4.45 -7.02 -2.16
N VAL A 139 -4.75 -7.76 -3.22
CA VAL A 139 -4.68 -9.24 -3.22
C VAL A 139 -3.28 -9.79 -2.92
N ALA A 140 -2.23 -9.01 -3.22
CA ALA A 140 -0.84 -9.36 -2.96
C ALA A 140 -0.37 -9.02 -1.54
N LEU A 141 -1.21 -8.38 -0.71
CA LEU A 141 -0.80 -7.88 0.60
C LEU A 141 -0.55 -9.04 1.57
N GLU A 142 0.61 -8.99 2.23
CA GLU A 142 1.11 -10.00 3.17
C GLU A 142 1.16 -9.46 4.59
N GLU A 143 1.55 -8.20 4.78
CA GLU A 143 1.63 -7.59 6.11
C GLU A 143 1.04 -6.18 6.12
N LEU A 144 0.19 -5.92 7.11
CA LEU A 144 -0.46 -4.65 7.35
C LEU A 144 -0.25 -4.22 8.80
N GLN A 145 0.62 -3.23 9.02
CA GLN A 145 0.89 -2.66 10.34
C GLN A 145 0.27 -1.26 10.45
N LEU A 146 -0.78 -1.15 11.27
CA LEU A 146 -1.54 0.07 11.50
C LEU A 146 -1.72 0.35 13.00
N CYS A 147 -0.89 -0.23 13.87
CA CYS A 147 -0.98 -0.05 15.31
C CYS A 147 -0.75 1.40 15.74
N LYS A 148 -1.35 1.76 16.89
CA LYS A 148 -1.27 3.08 17.51
C LYS A 148 -1.78 4.20 16.61
N ASN A 149 -2.92 3.97 15.95
CA ASN A 149 -3.69 4.98 15.22
C ASN A 149 -5.04 5.21 15.94
N ASN A 150 -5.98 5.89 15.30
CA ASN A 150 -7.31 6.22 15.82
C ASN A 150 -8.42 5.61 14.94
N PHE A 151 -8.21 4.41 14.38
CA PHE A 151 -9.26 3.71 13.66
C PHE A 151 -10.41 3.34 14.60
N THR A 152 -11.64 3.58 14.18
CA THR A 152 -12.86 3.40 14.98
C THR A 152 -13.87 2.48 14.30
N GLY A 153 -14.91 2.11 15.03
CA GLY A 153 -16.03 1.35 14.49
C GLY A 153 -15.72 -0.14 14.36
N GLU A 154 -16.22 -0.75 13.30
CA GLU A 154 -16.20 -2.20 13.12
C GLU A 154 -15.21 -2.62 12.04
N ILE A 155 -14.53 -3.74 12.23
CA ILE A 155 -13.71 -4.40 11.21
C ILE A 155 -14.27 -5.79 10.88
N ARG A 156 -14.01 -6.28 9.67
CA ARG A 156 -14.42 -7.61 9.21
C ARG A 156 -13.23 -8.39 8.67
N LEU A 157 -12.88 -9.46 9.36
CA LEU A 157 -11.85 -10.44 8.99
C LEU A 157 -12.50 -11.59 8.19
N THR A 158 -13.35 -11.26 7.21
CA THR A 158 -14.18 -12.24 6.49
C THR A 158 -13.79 -12.42 5.01
N SER A 159 -12.81 -11.66 4.54
CA SER A 159 -12.31 -11.74 3.16
C SER A 159 -10.91 -11.09 3.09
N LEU A 160 -9.94 -11.72 3.75
CA LEU A 160 -8.55 -11.25 3.71
C LEU A 160 -7.84 -11.74 2.44
N PRO A 161 -6.81 -11.01 1.96
CA PRO A 161 -5.98 -11.47 0.84
C PRO A 161 -5.40 -12.87 1.09
N PRO A 162 -5.32 -13.75 0.07
CA PRO A 162 -4.86 -15.13 0.23
C PRO A 162 -3.43 -15.29 0.78
N ARG A 163 -2.60 -14.26 0.66
CA ARG A 163 -1.20 -14.23 1.15
C ARG A 163 -1.04 -13.47 2.47
N MET A 164 -2.13 -12.98 3.05
CA MET A 164 -2.07 -12.22 4.30
C MET A 164 -1.46 -13.08 5.42
N ARG A 165 -0.45 -12.53 6.10
CA ARG A 165 0.29 -13.16 7.20
C ARG A 165 0.08 -12.40 8.50
N ILE A 166 0.21 -11.08 8.48
CA ILE A 166 0.19 -10.26 9.70
C ILE A 166 -0.74 -9.07 9.52
N ILE A 167 -1.65 -8.89 10.47
CA ILE A 167 -2.43 -7.66 10.62
C ILE A 167 -2.22 -7.15 12.04
N ASP A 168 -1.62 -5.97 12.19
CA ASP A 168 -1.40 -5.35 13.50
C ASP A 168 -2.24 -4.06 13.59
N LEU A 169 -3.31 -4.12 14.38
CA LEU A 169 -4.22 -3.01 14.68
C LEU A 169 -4.18 -2.64 16.17
N GLU A 170 -3.16 -3.07 16.93
CA GLU A 170 -3.07 -2.78 18.34
C GLU A 170 -3.21 -1.28 18.62
N ARG A 171 -3.85 -0.93 19.74
CA ARG A 171 -4.00 0.43 20.26
C ARG A 171 -4.67 1.35 19.23
N ASN A 172 -5.77 0.88 18.65
CA ASN A 172 -6.78 1.68 17.97
C ASN A 172 -8.06 1.74 18.83
N GLU A 173 -9.10 2.39 18.31
CA GLU A 173 -10.41 2.60 18.96
C GLU A 173 -11.52 1.75 18.29
N ILE A 174 -11.13 0.59 17.75
CA ILE A 174 -12.04 -0.37 17.13
C ILE A 174 -12.97 -0.92 18.21
N THR A 175 -14.27 -0.87 17.98
CA THR A 175 -15.29 -1.28 18.96
C THR A 175 -15.78 -2.69 18.73
N ARG A 176 -15.68 -3.19 17.49
CA ARG A 176 -16.13 -4.54 17.12
C ARG A 176 -15.24 -5.15 16.05
N ALA A 177 -14.96 -6.45 16.19
CA ALA A 177 -14.28 -7.22 15.16
C ALA A 177 -15.12 -8.45 14.82
N PHE A 178 -15.51 -8.58 13.54
CA PHE A 178 -16.19 -9.76 13.05
C PHE A 178 -15.19 -10.72 12.41
N VAL A 179 -15.30 -11.99 12.76
CA VAL A 179 -14.41 -13.05 12.31
C VAL A 179 -15.22 -14.13 11.62
N SER A 180 -14.71 -14.66 10.51
CA SER A 180 -15.14 -15.95 9.98
C SER A 180 -13.90 -16.81 9.88
N ASN A 181 -13.75 -17.77 10.80
CA ASN A 181 -12.58 -18.64 10.92
C ASN A 181 -12.32 -19.37 9.59
N ASP A 182 -13.38 -19.88 8.94
CA ASP A 182 -13.30 -20.62 7.67
C ASP A 182 -12.77 -19.79 6.50
N ARG A 183 -12.83 -18.46 6.61
CA ARG A 183 -12.39 -17.52 5.57
C ARG A 183 -11.04 -16.90 5.85
N LEU A 184 -10.40 -17.23 6.97
CA LEU A 184 -9.05 -16.78 7.25
C LEU A 184 -8.06 -17.52 6.33
N PRO A 185 -7.13 -16.81 5.67
CA PRO A 185 -6.19 -17.46 4.77
C PRO A 185 -5.26 -18.38 5.56
N GLY A 186 -4.89 -19.52 4.95
CA GLY A 186 -3.96 -20.47 5.57
C GLY A 186 -2.57 -19.87 5.85
N SER A 187 -2.19 -18.80 5.15
CA SER A 187 -0.96 -18.06 5.39
C SER A 187 -1.01 -17.14 6.61
N LEU A 188 -2.20 -16.87 7.18
CA LEU A 188 -2.34 -15.93 8.30
C LEU A 188 -1.60 -16.50 9.51
N GLU A 189 -0.74 -15.68 10.09
CA GLU A 189 0.06 -16.00 11.26
C GLU A 189 -0.52 -15.32 12.50
N LYS A 190 -0.93 -14.05 12.38
CA LYS A 190 -1.55 -13.31 13.50
C LYS A 190 -2.36 -12.09 13.09
N VAL A 191 -3.34 -11.76 13.93
CA VAL A 191 -4.11 -10.51 13.94
C VAL A 191 -4.11 -9.93 15.35
N ASP A 192 -3.46 -8.80 15.53
CA ASP A 192 -3.29 -8.18 16.84
C ASP A 192 -4.26 -6.99 16.99
N LEU A 193 -5.20 -7.10 17.93
CA LEU A 193 -6.30 -6.15 18.14
C LEU A 193 -6.27 -5.50 19.54
N PHE A 194 -5.24 -5.79 20.34
CA PHE A 194 -5.14 -5.32 21.72
C PHE A 194 -5.31 -3.81 21.83
N SER A 195 -6.30 -3.35 22.60
CA SER A 195 -6.45 -1.96 23.03
C SER A 195 -6.99 -1.92 24.47
N THR A 196 -6.89 -0.78 25.15
CA THR A 196 -7.35 -0.66 26.56
C THR A 196 -8.81 -1.08 26.73
N ASN A 197 -9.66 -0.74 25.75
CA ASN A 197 -11.08 -1.09 25.71
C ASN A 197 -11.33 -2.03 24.53
N GLY A 198 -10.46 -3.02 24.32
CA GLY A 198 -10.37 -3.89 23.13
C GLY A 198 -11.72 -4.22 22.46
N PRO A 199 -11.74 -4.42 21.13
CA PRO A 199 -12.99 -4.60 20.40
C PRO A 199 -13.76 -5.82 20.91
N ARG A 200 -15.10 -5.70 20.91
CA ARG A 200 -15.93 -6.90 21.09
C ARG A 200 -15.76 -7.81 19.89
N LEU A 201 -15.25 -9.01 20.12
CA LEU A 201 -15.10 -10.02 19.08
C LEU A 201 -16.44 -10.70 18.82
N VAL A 202 -16.76 -10.93 17.55
CA VAL A 202 -17.98 -11.62 17.09
C VAL A 202 -17.57 -12.63 16.02
N CYS A 203 -17.59 -13.90 16.37
CA CYS A 203 -17.40 -15.00 15.43
C CYS A 203 -18.71 -15.28 14.69
N LEU A 204 -18.62 -15.49 13.38
CA LEU A 204 -19.77 -15.65 12.49
C LEU A 204 -20.09 -17.11 12.16
N ASP A 205 -19.11 -18.00 12.28
CA ASP A 205 -19.18 -19.42 11.94
C ASP A 205 -19.02 -20.34 13.16
N GLU A 206 -18.25 -19.92 14.17
CA GLU A 206 -17.97 -20.71 15.38
C GLU A 206 -18.24 -19.93 16.67
N GLU A 207 -18.20 -20.60 17.83
CA GLU A 207 -18.34 -19.96 19.15
C GLU A 207 -17.08 -19.17 19.55
N GLU A 208 -15.90 -19.67 19.20
CA GLU A 208 -14.61 -19.07 19.54
C GLU A 208 -13.87 -18.56 18.31
N ALA A 209 -13.05 -17.52 18.48
CA ALA A 209 -12.24 -16.98 17.39
C ALA A 209 -10.97 -17.80 17.19
N ASP A 210 -10.50 -17.86 15.95
CA ASP A 210 -9.22 -18.44 15.61
C ASP A 210 -8.11 -17.93 16.55
N ARG A 211 -7.31 -18.86 17.08
CA ARG A 211 -6.21 -18.59 18.03
C ARG A 211 -5.19 -17.55 17.55
N ARG A 212 -5.13 -17.30 16.24
CA ARG A 212 -4.26 -16.28 15.62
C ARG A 212 -4.79 -14.87 15.84
N ILE A 213 -6.01 -14.70 16.36
CA ILE A 213 -6.64 -13.41 16.64
C ILE A 213 -6.48 -13.10 18.11
N HIS A 214 -5.99 -11.91 18.37
CA HIS A 214 -5.37 -11.64 19.64
C HIS A 214 -5.86 -10.32 20.24
N LEU A 215 -6.34 -10.38 21.47
CA LEU A 215 -6.91 -9.23 22.17
C LEU A 215 -6.04 -8.71 23.32
N ASP A 216 -4.96 -9.43 23.67
CA ASP A 216 -4.12 -9.13 24.84
C ASP A 216 -2.67 -8.80 24.47
N LYS A 217 -2.01 -8.00 25.31
CA LYS A 217 -0.63 -7.49 25.12
C LYS A 217 0.46 -8.56 25.16
N LEU A 218 0.12 -9.78 25.58
CA LEU A 218 1.05 -10.86 25.87
C LEU A 218 0.55 -12.10 25.12
N TYR A 219 1.21 -12.51 24.04
CA TYR A 219 1.10 -13.91 23.63
C TYR A 219 1.70 -14.79 24.71
N PRO A 220 0.92 -15.68 25.35
CA PRO A 220 1.53 -16.75 26.12
C PRO A 220 2.16 -17.71 25.11
N LYS A 221 3.43 -18.11 25.34
CA LYS A 221 3.94 -19.35 24.75
C LYS A 221 2.92 -20.46 25.07
N PRO A 222 2.58 -21.37 24.14
CA PRO A 222 1.79 -22.53 24.49
C PRO A 222 2.52 -23.26 25.63
N ARG A 223 1.87 -23.38 26.78
CA ARG A 223 2.32 -24.29 27.83
C ARG A 223 2.15 -25.69 27.29
N VAL A 224 3.28 -26.30 26.91
CA VAL A 224 3.37 -27.75 26.76
C VAL A 224 3.27 -28.30 28.19
N TYR A 225 2.16 -28.96 28.49
CA TYR A 225 2.06 -29.83 29.65
C TYR A 225 2.80 -31.14 29.38
#